data_AF-A0A2S5MAC8-F1
#
_entry.id   AF-A0A2S5MAC8-F1
#
_cell.length_a   1.000
_cell.length_b   1.000
_cell.length_c   1.000
_cell.angle_alpha   90.00
_cell.angle_beta   90.00
_cell.angle_gamma   90.00
#
_symmetry.space_group_name_H-M   'P 1'
#
loop_
_entity.id
_entity.type
_entity.pdbx_description
1 polymer ?
#
loop_
_entity_poly.entity_id
_entity_poly.type
_entity_poly.pdbx_seq_one_letter_code
_entity_poly.pdbx_strand_id
1 'polypeptide(L)'
;MFGWRKRSEGFEWREYVRTTVLVRRADRQRRIDDARHAALAKVHDVRERGIEAGKAGVDAAAEIAQRAALTVWQRAWAGIVAASRFVFLGLKTAWVGVRTFVVGLFANRERPSFQMPSFEKPSFKFPIFDFRPAIQSLKQRGSGVRFMPDIGPRGWQYAGYAARGGAVLALILVGGQMLGSGAGVDSANTINVTGSILAPPEDLTGRATVLAGDRLRVDGTTIKLSGVIAPDANQPCLKANGRRWACSASAQRALDRLVRGKLVSCNPTASNDAGVTLATCTIGEDDIASTLARGGHVFASTGMFSTYRGDEDVARAAKIGLWQGETVHPDDWRARVWEEAKRTAPDGCPIKGFVKSSTLTYAMPWSRDYSRAKVRSGKADRWFCSEDEARAAGFKISSSS
;
A
#
# COMPACT_ATOMS: atom_id res chain seq x y z
N MET A 1 -9.25 -95.73 33.72
CA MET A 1 -8.21 -94.72 33.43
C MET A 1 -8.85 -93.57 32.65
N PHE A 2 -9.26 -92.50 33.33
CA PHE A 2 -9.76 -91.28 32.70
C PHE A 2 -8.64 -90.25 32.65
N GLY A 3 -8.04 -90.05 31.48
CA GLY A 3 -7.02 -89.02 31.26
C GLY A 3 -7.65 -87.67 30.98
N TRP A 4 -7.65 -86.78 31.97
CA TRP A 4 -8.00 -85.37 31.79
C TRP A 4 -6.95 -84.66 30.93
N ARG A 5 -7.35 -84.17 29.76
CA ARG A 5 -6.53 -83.31 28.91
C ARG A 5 -6.57 -81.88 29.46
N LYS A 6 -5.44 -81.39 30.01
CA LYS A 6 -5.25 -79.97 30.39
C LYS A 6 -5.54 -79.08 29.18
N ARG A 7 -6.41 -78.07 29.34
CA ARG A 7 -6.53 -76.96 28.37
C ARG A 7 -5.31 -76.06 28.51
N SER A 8 -4.66 -75.77 27.38
CA SER A 8 -3.60 -74.78 27.28
C SER A 8 -4.15 -73.38 27.46
N GLU A 9 -3.39 -72.56 28.18
CA GLU A 9 -3.65 -71.15 28.46
C GLU A 9 -3.96 -70.40 27.16
N GLY A 10 -5.16 -69.80 27.10
CA GLY A 10 -5.60 -68.99 25.98
C GLY A 10 -4.94 -67.63 26.03
N PHE A 11 -4.24 -67.28 24.96
CA PHE A 11 -3.73 -65.93 24.70
C PHE A 11 -4.84 -64.88 24.87
N GLU A 12 -4.75 -64.03 25.90
CA GLU A 12 -5.75 -62.99 26.19
C GLU A 12 -5.63 -61.82 25.19
N TRP A 13 -6.34 -61.93 24.07
CA TRP A 13 -6.44 -60.91 23.03
C TRP A 13 -6.79 -59.49 23.52
N ARG A 14 -7.45 -59.37 24.68
CA ARG A 14 -7.86 -58.06 25.24
C ARG A 14 -6.69 -57.24 25.75
N GLU A 15 -5.66 -57.89 26.28
CA GLU A 15 -4.50 -57.19 26.85
C GLU A 15 -3.61 -56.59 25.75
N TYR A 16 -3.39 -57.34 24.66
CA TYR A 16 -2.64 -56.89 23.49
C TYR A 16 -3.30 -55.70 22.76
N VAL A 17 -4.63 -55.70 22.63
CA VAL A 17 -5.34 -54.58 21.99
C VAL A 17 -5.29 -53.33 22.87
N ARG A 18 -5.41 -53.46 24.20
CA ARG A 18 -5.36 -52.33 25.13
C ARG A 18 -4.00 -51.65 25.12
N THR A 19 -2.91 -52.41 25.12
CA THR A 19 -1.54 -51.87 25.06
C THR A 19 -1.28 -51.17 23.72
N THR A 20 -1.73 -51.73 22.61
CA THR A 20 -1.57 -51.12 21.28
C THR A 20 -2.32 -49.79 21.15
N VAL A 21 -3.53 -49.68 21.71
CA VAL A 21 -4.31 -48.42 21.70
C VAL A 21 -3.66 -47.34 22.57
N LEU A 22 -3.13 -47.71 23.74
CA LEU A 22 -2.44 -46.77 24.63
C LEU A 22 -1.15 -46.23 23.99
N VAL A 23 -0.36 -47.11 23.37
CA VAL A 23 0.86 -46.72 22.65
C VAL A 23 0.54 -45.76 21.51
N ARG A 24 -0.51 -46.03 20.72
CA ARG A 24 -0.94 -45.14 19.62
C ARG A 24 -1.44 -43.78 20.11
N ARG A 25 -2.08 -43.71 21.29
CA ARG A 25 -2.51 -42.43 21.89
C ARG A 25 -1.32 -41.61 22.38
N ALA A 26 -0.36 -42.25 23.06
CA ALA A 26 0.86 -41.60 23.52
C ALA A 26 1.70 -41.06 22.35
N ASP A 27 1.80 -41.83 21.26
CA ASP A 27 2.51 -41.43 20.06
C ASP A 27 1.83 -40.24 19.34
N ARG A 28 0.49 -40.21 19.27
CA ARG A 28 -0.24 -39.05 18.74
C ARG A 28 -0.01 -37.79 19.59
N GLN A 29 0.04 -37.94 20.92
CA GLN A 29 0.30 -36.83 21.82
C GLN A 29 1.71 -36.24 21.60
N ARG A 30 2.73 -37.09 21.51
CA ARG A 30 4.11 -36.68 21.23
C ARG A 30 4.23 -35.91 19.92
N ARG A 31 3.60 -36.38 18.83
CA ARG A 31 3.62 -35.66 17.55
C ARG A 31 2.98 -34.28 17.61
N ILE A 32 1.92 -34.11 18.43
CA ILE A 32 1.28 -32.81 18.64
C ILE A 32 2.21 -31.87 19.41
N ASP A 33 2.88 -32.38 20.45
CA ASP A 33 3.80 -31.60 21.25
C ASP A 33 5.05 -31.23 20.43
N ASP A 34 5.61 -32.13 19.63
CA ASP A 34 6.73 -31.84 18.72
C ASP A 34 6.36 -30.75 17.69
N ALA A 35 5.15 -30.82 17.12
CA ALA A 35 4.65 -29.82 16.19
C ALA A 35 4.47 -28.43 16.87
N ARG A 36 4.04 -28.40 18.14
CA ARG A 36 3.94 -27.16 18.93
C ARG A 36 5.31 -26.55 19.18
N HIS A 37 6.30 -27.35 19.58
CA HIS A 37 7.66 -26.86 19.81
C HIS A 37 8.31 -26.34 18.52
N ALA A 38 8.11 -27.03 17.40
CA ALA A 38 8.59 -26.57 16.08
C ALA A 38 7.91 -25.25 15.65
N ALA A 39 6.61 -25.09 15.91
CA ALA A 39 5.90 -23.84 15.64
C ALA A 39 6.40 -22.68 16.51
N LEU A 40 6.64 -22.92 17.80
CA LEU A 40 7.18 -21.91 18.73
C LEU A 40 8.61 -21.48 18.35
N ALA A 41 9.46 -22.43 17.95
CA ALA A 41 10.81 -22.13 17.47
C ALA A 41 10.79 -21.21 16.24
N LYS A 42 9.86 -21.44 15.30
CA LYS A 42 9.71 -20.61 14.10
C LYS A 42 9.23 -19.19 14.42
N VAL A 43 8.38 -19.02 15.44
CA VAL A 43 7.93 -17.69 15.90
C VAL A 43 9.08 -16.91 16.56
N HIS A 44 9.95 -17.59 17.31
CA HIS A 44 11.12 -16.96 17.94
C HIS A 44 12.09 -16.44 16.88
N ASP A 45 12.43 -17.26 15.89
CA ASP A 45 13.31 -16.90 14.78
C ASP A 45 12.77 -15.73 13.93
N VAL A 46 11.46 -15.70 13.67
CA VAL A 46 10.82 -14.56 12.97
C VAL A 46 10.87 -13.28 13.80
N ARG A 47 10.71 -13.38 15.13
CA ARG A 47 10.80 -12.23 16.04
C ARG A 47 12.21 -11.65 16.07
N GLU A 48 13.24 -12.49 16.15
CA GLU A 48 14.64 -12.07 16.17
C GLU A 48 15.02 -11.37 14.86
N ARG A 49 14.67 -11.97 13.71
CA ARG A 49 14.87 -11.35 12.40
C ARG A 49 14.11 -10.04 12.23
N GLY A 50 12.92 -9.92 12.81
CA GLY A 50 12.15 -8.67 12.82
C GLY A 50 12.78 -7.56 13.66
N ILE A 51 13.38 -7.89 14.81
CA ILE A 51 14.07 -6.93 15.67
C ILE A 51 15.38 -6.44 15.02
N GLU A 52 16.14 -7.34 14.40
CA GLU A 52 17.37 -6.97 13.67
C GLU A 52 17.09 -6.08 12.46
N ALA A 53 16.07 -6.40 11.67
CA ALA A 53 15.63 -5.56 10.56
C ALA A 53 15.13 -4.18 11.04
N GLY A 54 14.43 -4.14 12.17
CA GLY A 54 13.99 -2.90 12.81
C GLY A 54 15.16 -2.02 13.24
N LYS A 55 16.21 -2.61 13.83
CA LYS A 55 17.42 -1.88 14.24
C LYS A 55 18.19 -1.32 13.05
N ALA A 56 18.37 -2.12 11.99
CA ALA A 56 19.03 -1.67 10.76
C ALA A 56 18.29 -0.51 10.08
N GLY A 57 16.95 -0.51 10.10
CA GLY A 57 16.13 0.59 9.58
C GLY A 57 16.29 1.90 10.37
N VAL A 58 16.41 1.83 11.70
CA VAL A 58 16.62 3.00 12.56
C VAL A 58 18.03 3.57 12.36
N ASP A 59 19.05 2.72 12.29
CA ASP A 59 20.44 3.15 12.10
C ASP A 59 20.62 3.81 10.71
N ALA A 60 20.00 3.27 9.65
CA ALA A 60 20.00 3.86 8.32
C ALA A 60 19.28 5.23 8.28
N ALA A 61 18.17 5.37 9.00
CA ALA A 61 17.44 6.64 9.10
C ALA A 61 18.24 7.71 9.86
N ALA A 62 18.98 7.32 10.91
CA ALA A 62 19.85 8.22 11.66
C ALA A 62 21.01 8.75 10.79
N GLU A 63 21.62 7.92 9.95
CA GLU A 63 22.71 8.32 9.07
C GLU A 63 22.25 9.30 7.97
N ILE A 64 21.06 9.07 7.39
CA ILE A 64 20.44 9.98 6.41
C ILE A 64 20.11 11.34 7.06
N ALA A 65 19.56 11.34 8.27
CA ALA A 65 19.23 12.56 9.00
C ALA A 65 20.48 13.41 9.33
N GLN A 66 21.59 12.77 9.72
CA GLN A 66 22.85 13.47 10.01
C GLN A 66 23.46 14.11 8.75
N ARG A 67 23.45 13.41 7.60
CA ARG A 67 23.95 13.96 6.33
C ARG A 67 23.08 15.12 5.83
N ALA A 68 21.76 15.04 6.02
CA ALA A 68 20.84 16.13 5.70
C ALA A 68 21.07 17.37 6.59
N ALA A 69 21.32 17.18 7.89
CA ALA A 69 21.57 18.30 8.81
C ALA A 69 22.83 19.11 8.43
N LEU A 70 23.92 18.44 8.02
CA LEU A 70 25.17 19.12 7.63
C LEU A 70 25.01 19.95 6.36
N THR A 71 24.24 19.47 5.38
CA THR A 71 24.02 20.19 4.11
C THR A 71 23.13 21.41 4.28
N VAL A 72 22.13 21.35 5.19
CA VAL A 72 21.31 22.52 5.55
C VAL A 72 22.15 23.59 6.26
N TRP A 73 23.00 23.19 7.20
CA TRP A 73 23.85 24.12 7.94
C TRP A 73 24.88 24.82 7.04
N GLN A 74 25.49 24.08 6.11
CA GLN A 74 26.42 24.64 5.12
C GLN A 74 25.75 25.65 4.19
N ARG A 75 24.53 25.37 3.72
CA ARG A 75 23.76 26.29 2.86
C ARG A 75 23.30 27.54 3.60
N ALA A 76 22.91 27.41 4.86
CA ALA A 76 22.54 28.55 5.71
C ALA A 76 23.74 29.50 5.91
N TRP A 77 24.93 28.97 6.20
CA TRP A 77 26.14 29.78 6.36
C TRP A 77 26.58 30.46 5.06
N ALA A 78 26.50 29.77 3.93
CA ALA A 78 26.80 30.37 2.63
C ALA A 78 25.87 31.57 2.32
N GLY A 79 24.58 31.47 2.66
CA GLY A 79 23.62 32.57 2.52
C GLY A 79 23.94 33.78 3.39
N ILE A 80 24.34 33.57 4.64
CA ILE A 80 24.73 34.65 5.57
C ILE A 80 25.99 35.39 5.07
N VAL A 81 26.98 34.66 4.58
CA VAL A 81 28.21 35.25 4.02
C VAL A 81 27.91 36.04 2.73
N ALA A 82 27.00 35.56 1.88
CA ALA A 82 26.59 36.28 0.68
C ALA A 82 25.83 37.58 1.02
N ALA A 83 24.90 37.54 1.97
CA ALA A 83 24.12 38.71 2.38
C ALA A 83 24.99 39.83 2.97
N SER A 84 26.03 39.48 3.74
CA SER A 84 26.95 40.47 4.32
C SER A 84 27.76 41.22 3.25
N ARG A 85 28.15 40.57 2.15
CA ARG A 85 28.83 41.25 1.02
C ARG A 85 27.95 42.30 0.34
N PHE A 86 26.64 42.06 0.24
CA PHE A 86 25.69 43.03 -0.34
C PHE A 86 25.50 44.26 0.53
N VAL A 87 25.40 44.09 1.85
CA VAL A 87 25.30 45.20 2.80
C VAL A 87 26.57 46.09 2.75
N PHE A 88 27.75 45.47 2.69
CA PHE A 88 29.01 46.20 2.56
C PHE A 88 29.15 46.94 1.22
N LEU A 89 28.65 46.38 0.11
CA LEU A 89 28.64 47.07 -1.19
C LEU A 89 27.68 48.27 -1.19
N GLY A 90 26.47 48.09 -0.62
CA GLY A 90 25.47 49.15 -0.50
C GLY A 90 25.95 50.32 0.36
N LEU A 91 26.68 50.06 1.45
CA LEU A 91 27.28 51.12 2.26
C LEU A 91 28.34 51.91 1.48
N LYS A 92 29.15 51.25 0.65
CA LYS A 92 30.16 51.92 -0.17
C LYS A 92 29.54 52.82 -1.23
N THR A 93 28.48 52.37 -1.91
CA THR A 93 27.81 53.18 -2.94
C THR A 93 27.06 54.37 -2.33
N ALA A 94 26.42 54.19 -1.18
CA ALA A 94 25.79 55.29 -0.43
C ALA A 94 26.80 56.36 -0.01
N TRP A 95 28.00 55.96 0.44
CA TRP A 95 29.05 56.90 0.84
C TRP A 95 29.59 57.72 -0.35
N VAL A 96 29.73 57.11 -1.52
CA VAL A 96 30.09 57.82 -2.76
C VAL A 96 29.01 58.83 -3.15
N GLY A 97 27.72 58.45 -3.07
CA GLY A 97 26.58 59.31 -3.39
C GLY A 97 26.50 60.56 -2.49
N VAL A 98 26.69 60.38 -1.17
CA VAL A 98 26.73 61.50 -0.21
C VAL A 98 27.90 62.44 -0.51
N ARG A 99 29.07 61.90 -0.83
CA ARG A 99 30.25 62.70 -1.18
C ARG A 99 30.02 63.54 -2.44
N THR A 100 29.38 63.00 -3.48
CA THR A 100 29.02 63.77 -4.69
C THR A 100 27.96 64.83 -4.44
N PHE A 101 26.96 64.53 -3.59
CA PHE A 101 25.88 65.47 -3.28
C PHE A 101 26.37 66.67 -2.46
N VAL A 102 27.26 66.44 -1.49
CA VAL A 102 27.87 67.53 -0.70
C VAL A 102 28.74 68.43 -1.58
N VAL A 103 29.48 67.88 -2.55
CA VAL A 103 30.27 68.69 -3.51
C VAL A 103 29.36 69.50 -4.44
N GLY A 104 28.22 68.95 -4.86
CA GLY A 104 27.25 69.65 -5.71
C GLY A 104 26.52 70.81 -5.01
N LEU A 105 26.25 70.68 -3.71
CA LEU A 105 25.54 71.72 -2.92
C LEU A 105 26.34 73.00 -2.70
N PHE A 106 27.67 72.98 -2.87
CA PHE A 106 28.51 74.18 -2.78
C PHE A 106 28.75 74.87 -4.14
N ALA A 107 28.29 74.29 -5.25
CA ALA A 107 28.68 74.74 -6.59
C ALA A 107 27.61 75.49 -7.39
N ASN A 108 26.38 75.69 -6.89
CA ASN A 108 25.39 76.43 -7.68
C ASN A 108 24.41 77.25 -6.83
N ARG A 109 24.59 78.58 -6.90
CA ARG A 109 23.73 79.61 -6.29
C ARG A 109 23.18 80.45 -7.42
N GLU A 110 22.00 80.11 -7.92
CA GLU A 110 21.09 81.04 -8.60
C GLU A 110 19.71 80.37 -8.78
N ARG A 111 18.66 81.08 -8.39
CA ARG A 111 17.25 80.62 -8.40
C ARG A 111 16.62 80.97 -9.75
N PRO A 112 15.65 80.15 -10.20
CA PRO A 112 14.41 80.76 -10.66
C PRO A 112 13.14 80.08 -10.11
N SER A 113 12.12 80.91 -9.99
CA SER A 113 10.74 80.63 -9.59
C SER A 113 10.00 79.74 -10.59
N PHE A 114 9.33 78.70 -10.11
CA PHE A 114 8.38 77.91 -10.90
C PHE A 114 7.09 77.65 -10.13
N GLN A 115 5.98 77.79 -10.84
CA GLN A 115 4.61 77.89 -10.38
C GLN A 115 3.93 76.50 -10.44
N MET A 116 3.22 76.09 -9.39
CA MET A 116 2.56 74.77 -9.34
C MET A 116 1.09 74.85 -9.79
N PRO A 117 0.59 73.89 -10.59
CA PRO A 117 -0.84 73.68 -10.77
C PRO A 117 -1.43 72.75 -9.70
N SER A 118 -2.70 73.01 -9.39
CA SER A 118 -3.58 72.30 -8.47
C SER A 118 -3.91 70.88 -8.91
N PHE A 119 -3.83 69.91 -8.00
CA PHE A 119 -4.39 68.57 -8.19
C PHE A 119 -5.32 68.18 -7.04
N GLU A 120 -6.44 67.62 -7.45
CA GLU A 120 -7.68 67.34 -6.74
C GLU A 120 -7.59 66.00 -6.00
N LYS A 121 -8.12 65.93 -4.76
CA LYS A 121 -8.11 64.71 -3.95
C LYS A 121 -9.35 63.86 -4.24
N PRO A 122 -9.23 62.57 -4.59
CA PRO A 122 -10.35 61.65 -4.48
C PRO A 122 -10.46 61.10 -3.05
N SER A 123 -11.66 61.27 -2.50
CA SER A 123 -12.14 60.70 -1.24
C SER A 123 -12.42 59.20 -1.38
N PHE A 124 -11.87 58.38 -0.49
CA PHE A 124 -12.30 56.99 -0.30
C PHE A 124 -12.73 56.79 1.16
N LYS A 125 -14.01 56.48 1.36
CA LYS A 125 -14.65 56.19 2.66
C LYS A 125 -14.68 54.68 2.88
N PHE A 126 -14.24 54.23 4.06
CA PHE A 126 -14.52 52.88 4.57
C PHE A 126 -15.60 52.97 5.67
N PRO A 127 -16.56 52.03 5.73
CA PRO A 127 -17.51 51.97 6.83
C PRO A 127 -16.89 51.30 8.07
N ILE A 128 -16.97 52.01 9.19
CA ILE A 128 -16.66 51.52 10.54
C ILE A 128 -17.96 50.92 11.10
N PHE A 129 -17.93 49.64 11.48
CA PHE A 129 -18.98 49.04 12.30
C PHE A 129 -18.67 49.30 13.77
N ASP A 130 -19.59 50.01 14.41
CA ASP A 130 -19.61 50.42 15.80
C ASP A 130 -20.34 49.37 16.65
N PHE A 131 -19.75 48.96 17.77
CA PHE A 131 -20.43 48.14 18.78
C PHE A 131 -19.88 48.41 20.17
N ARG A 132 -20.62 49.20 20.94
CA ARG A 132 -20.72 49.21 22.41
C ARG A 132 -22.01 49.97 22.80
N PRO A 133 -22.51 49.87 24.04
CA PRO A 133 -22.52 48.75 24.99
C PRO A 133 -23.91 48.57 25.66
N ALA A 134 -24.06 47.55 26.52
CA ALA A 134 -25.14 47.51 27.54
C ALA A 134 -24.59 46.99 28.88
N ILE A 135 -25.18 47.51 29.95
CA ILE A 135 -24.62 47.78 31.27
C ILE A 135 -25.27 46.91 32.36
N GLN A 136 -24.46 46.60 33.39
CA GLN A 136 -24.74 46.35 34.82
C GLN A 136 -25.95 45.53 35.31
N SER A 137 -25.63 44.61 36.23
CA SER A 137 -26.01 44.63 37.66
C SER A 137 -26.59 43.30 38.11
N LEU A 138 -25.95 42.66 39.10
CA LEU A 138 -26.58 42.33 40.38
C LEU A 138 -25.51 41.84 41.37
N LYS A 139 -25.35 42.64 42.42
CA LYS A 139 -24.60 42.38 43.66
C LYS A 139 -25.65 42.18 44.74
N GLN A 140 -25.61 41.09 45.52
CA GLN A 140 -25.72 41.10 46.99
C GLN A 140 -25.73 39.70 47.65
N ARG A 141 -24.97 39.63 48.77
CA ARG A 141 -25.12 38.84 50.03
C ARG A 141 -25.22 37.31 49.93
N GLY A 142 -24.53 36.48 50.73
CA GLY A 142 -23.85 36.68 52.01
C GLY A 142 -24.28 35.55 52.97
N SER A 143 -23.41 34.56 53.20
CA SER A 143 -23.34 33.58 54.31
C SER A 143 -22.36 32.49 53.85
N GLY A 144 -21.35 32.04 54.58
CA GLY A 144 -21.19 31.98 56.03
C GLY A 144 -21.00 30.52 56.45
N VAL A 145 -20.02 29.78 55.88
CA VAL A 145 -19.50 28.57 56.52
C VAL A 145 -17.99 28.47 56.27
N ARG A 146 -17.29 28.32 57.38
CA ARG A 146 -15.86 28.16 57.57
C ARG A 146 -15.50 26.69 57.35
N PHE A 147 -14.67 26.39 56.36
CA PHE A 147 -13.85 25.16 56.35
C PHE A 147 -12.46 25.50 55.83
N MET A 148 -11.48 25.45 56.73
CA MET A 148 -10.05 25.51 56.43
C MET A 148 -9.56 24.13 55.94
N PRO A 149 -8.35 24.06 55.35
CA PRO A 149 -8.07 23.25 54.18
C PRO A 149 -7.53 21.86 54.53
N ASP A 150 -7.73 20.92 53.62
CA ASP A 150 -6.95 19.69 53.57
C ASP A 150 -6.03 19.75 52.33
N ILE A 151 -4.73 19.84 52.58
CA ILE A 151 -3.68 19.90 51.57
C ILE A 151 -3.27 18.46 51.29
N GLY A 152 -3.84 17.88 50.24
CA GLY A 152 -3.53 16.53 49.73
C GLY A 152 -2.78 16.57 48.40
N PRO A 153 -1.78 15.69 48.16
CA PRO A 153 -0.68 15.95 47.23
C PRO A 153 -1.00 15.47 45.80
N ARG A 154 -1.68 16.28 44.98
CA ARG A 154 -1.86 15.99 43.54
C ARG A 154 -1.86 17.24 42.64
N GLY A 155 -0.93 18.15 42.90
CA GLY A 155 -0.78 19.40 42.14
C GLY A 155 0.30 19.38 41.05
N TRP A 156 0.52 18.28 40.32
CA TRP A 156 1.58 18.19 39.29
C TRP A 156 1.09 17.49 38.00
N GLN A 157 -0.04 17.93 37.41
CA GLN A 157 -0.48 17.40 36.10
C GLN A 157 -1.07 18.43 35.11
N TYR A 158 -0.97 19.74 35.33
CA TYR A 158 -1.49 20.74 34.37
C TYR A 158 -0.48 21.80 33.91
N ALA A 159 0.82 21.47 33.88
CA ALA A 159 1.88 22.36 33.37
C ALA A 159 2.62 21.80 32.13
N GLY A 160 1.97 20.95 31.34
CA GLY A 160 2.58 20.30 30.15
C GLY A 160 2.05 20.76 28.77
N TYR A 161 0.91 21.45 28.72
CA TYR A 161 0.22 21.71 27.44
C TYR A 161 0.41 23.12 26.85
N ALA A 162 1.06 24.04 27.57
CA ALA A 162 1.36 25.38 27.04
C ALA A 162 2.69 25.47 26.27
N ALA A 163 3.54 24.45 26.28
CA ALA A 163 4.87 24.48 25.64
C ALA A 163 4.96 23.72 24.29
N ARG A 164 3.85 23.15 23.79
CA ARG A 164 3.83 22.40 22.50
C ARG A 164 2.93 22.99 21.42
N GLY A 165 2.25 24.11 21.67
CA GLY A 165 1.44 24.82 20.67
C GLY A 165 2.21 25.83 19.81
N GLY A 166 3.37 26.31 20.26
CA GLY A 166 4.12 27.38 19.58
C GLY A 166 5.00 26.93 18.40
N ALA A 167 5.41 25.65 18.35
CA ALA A 167 6.37 25.17 17.35
C ALA A 167 5.73 24.85 15.98
N VAL A 168 4.42 24.61 15.92
CA VAL A 168 3.72 24.24 14.67
C VAL A 168 3.33 25.49 13.86
N LEU A 169 3.03 26.62 14.52
CA LEU A 169 2.66 27.88 13.86
C LEU A 169 3.88 28.62 13.25
N ALA A 170 5.08 28.43 13.82
CA ALA A 170 6.31 29.03 13.29
C ALA A 170 6.81 28.37 12.00
N LEU A 171 6.58 27.06 11.81
CA LEU A 171 6.96 26.34 10.59
C LEU A 171 6.06 26.70 9.39
N ILE A 172 4.79 27.04 9.62
CA ILE A 172 3.86 27.44 8.56
C ILE A 172 4.13 28.88 8.09
N LEU A 173 4.55 29.78 8.99
CA LEU A 173 4.85 31.18 8.63
C LEU A 173 6.22 31.38 7.98
N VAL A 174 7.21 30.51 8.24
CA VAL A 174 8.53 30.57 7.58
C VAL A 174 8.57 29.76 6.27
N GLY A 175 7.77 28.70 6.14
CA GLY A 175 7.70 27.89 4.91
C GLY A 175 6.91 28.52 3.75
N GLY A 176 6.00 29.47 4.05
CA GLY A 176 5.04 30.00 3.07
C GLY A 176 5.56 31.07 2.10
N GLN A 177 6.78 31.60 2.26
CA GLN A 177 7.28 32.72 1.43
C GLN A 177 8.32 32.32 0.36
N MET A 178 8.51 31.03 0.06
CA MET A 178 9.42 30.58 -1.00
C MET A 178 8.71 30.10 -2.28
N LEU A 179 7.43 30.45 -2.45
CA LEU A 179 6.68 30.25 -3.69
C LEU A 179 6.19 31.61 -4.20
N GLY A 180 7.12 32.42 -4.70
CA GLY A 180 6.76 33.72 -5.26
C GLY A 180 7.94 34.61 -5.58
N SER A 181 8.75 34.22 -6.56
CA SER A 181 9.49 35.14 -7.44
C SER A 181 10.15 34.32 -8.55
N GLY A 182 9.50 34.26 -9.70
CA GLY A 182 10.16 33.90 -10.93
C GLY A 182 11.09 35.04 -11.34
N ALA A 183 12.39 34.79 -11.35
CA ALA A 183 13.39 35.45 -12.18
C ALA A 183 14.76 34.82 -11.92
N GLY A 184 15.42 34.35 -12.98
CA GLY A 184 16.86 34.07 -12.98
C GLY A 184 17.26 32.60 -12.90
N VAL A 185 16.95 31.81 -13.94
CA VAL A 185 17.74 30.62 -14.27
C VAL A 185 18.73 31.01 -15.36
N ASP A 186 19.94 31.39 -14.98
CA ASP A 186 21.07 31.39 -15.91
C ASP A 186 22.14 30.43 -15.37
N SER A 187 22.29 29.34 -16.11
CA SER A 187 23.47 28.49 -16.22
C SER A 187 24.01 27.85 -14.94
N ALA A 188 23.41 26.72 -14.55
CA ALA A 188 24.09 25.70 -13.76
C ALA A 188 24.21 24.41 -14.59
N ASN A 189 25.45 23.93 -14.72
CA ASN A 189 25.85 22.71 -15.42
C ASN A 189 24.82 21.59 -15.33
N THR A 190 24.30 21.16 -16.48
CA THR A 190 23.60 19.89 -16.65
C THR A 190 24.55 18.75 -16.31
N ILE A 191 24.38 18.18 -15.12
CA ILE A 191 24.88 16.85 -14.83
C ILE A 191 23.96 15.91 -15.61
N ASN A 192 24.46 15.35 -16.72
CA ASN A 192 23.79 14.26 -17.42
C ASN A 192 23.83 13.01 -16.52
N VAL A 193 22.92 12.96 -15.55
CA VAL A 193 22.51 11.72 -14.94
C VAL A 193 21.61 11.05 -15.97
N THR A 194 22.20 10.25 -16.86
CA THR A 194 21.48 9.18 -17.60
C THR A 194 21.10 8.06 -16.63
N GLY A 195 20.49 8.43 -15.50
CA GLY A 195 19.63 7.55 -14.74
C GLY A 195 18.30 7.60 -15.46
N SER A 196 17.88 6.47 -16.03
CA SER A 196 16.50 6.31 -16.45
C SER A 196 15.62 6.55 -15.23
N ILE A 197 15.12 7.78 -15.07
CA ILE A 197 13.90 8.02 -14.33
C ILE A 197 12.90 7.17 -15.11
N LEU A 198 12.49 6.02 -14.54
CA LEU A 198 11.32 5.34 -15.05
C LEU A 198 10.24 6.43 -15.10
N ALA A 199 9.85 6.81 -16.30
CA ALA A 199 8.67 7.65 -16.47
C ALA A 199 7.56 7.02 -15.63
N PRO A 200 6.74 7.82 -14.90
CA PRO A 200 5.53 7.27 -14.32
C PRO A 200 4.85 6.46 -15.41
N PRO A 201 4.43 5.23 -15.11
CA PRO A 201 3.99 4.32 -16.16
C PRO A 201 2.87 5.02 -16.92
N GLU A 202 3.08 5.15 -18.23
CA GLU A 202 2.21 5.91 -19.11
C GLU A 202 0.78 5.38 -18.98
N ASP A 203 -0.19 6.29 -18.90
CA ASP A 203 -1.59 5.90 -18.82
C ASP A 203 -1.97 5.15 -20.10
N LEU A 204 -2.39 3.89 -19.94
CA LEU A 204 -2.69 3.00 -21.05
C LEU A 204 -4.15 3.18 -21.44
N THR A 205 -4.39 3.77 -22.61
CA THR A 205 -5.74 3.99 -23.11
C THR A 205 -5.98 3.23 -24.40
N GLY A 206 -7.03 2.42 -24.46
CA GLY A 206 -7.36 1.69 -25.67
C GLY A 206 -8.57 0.78 -25.58
N ARG A 207 -8.82 0.01 -26.65
CA ARG A 207 -9.86 -1.03 -26.64
C ARG A 207 -9.36 -2.23 -25.84
N ALA A 208 -10.21 -2.70 -24.92
CA ALA A 208 -9.90 -3.86 -24.09
C ALA A 208 -10.33 -5.17 -24.74
N THR A 209 -9.48 -6.19 -24.66
CA THR A 209 -9.83 -7.60 -24.93
C THR A 209 -9.76 -8.39 -23.62
N VAL A 210 -10.86 -9.01 -23.21
CA VAL A 210 -10.92 -9.69 -21.91
C VAL A 210 -10.29 -11.09 -21.97
N LEU A 211 -9.39 -11.36 -21.02
CA LEU A 211 -8.67 -12.63 -20.90
C LEU A 211 -9.25 -13.52 -19.79
N ALA A 212 -9.60 -12.92 -18.65
CA ALA A 212 -10.20 -13.57 -17.47
C ALA A 212 -11.11 -12.60 -16.72
N GLY A 213 -11.72 -13.02 -15.59
CA GLY A 213 -12.63 -12.16 -14.81
C GLY A 213 -12.01 -10.91 -14.19
N ASP A 214 -10.68 -10.86 -14.09
CA ASP A 214 -9.88 -9.78 -13.52
C ASP A 214 -8.69 -9.39 -14.43
N ARG A 215 -8.63 -9.91 -15.67
CA ARG A 215 -7.52 -9.67 -16.59
C ARG A 215 -8.03 -9.30 -17.98
N LEU A 216 -7.43 -8.25 -18.54
CA LEU A 216 -7.73 -7.76 -19.88
C LEU A 216 -6.44 -7.35 -20.59
N ARG A 217 -6.49 -7.24 -21.91
CA ARG A 217 -5.42 -6.69 -22.73
C ARG A 217 -5.85 -5.33 -23.25
N VAL A 218 -5.05 -4.30 -22.99
CA VAL A 218 -5.24 -2.93 -23.47
C VAL A 218 -3.96 -2.52 -24.18
N ASP A 219 -4.09 -2.08 -25.43
CA ASP A 219 -2.97 -1.63 -26.26
C ASP A 219 -1.76 -2.62 -26.26
N GLY A 220 -2.05 -3.90 -26.49
CA GLY A 220 -1.04 -4.97 -26.47
C GLY A 220 -0.58 -5.40 -25.07
N THR A 221 -0.76 -4.57 -24.04
CA THR A 221 -0.32 -4.84 -22.67
C THR A 221 -1.33 -5.68 -21.90
N THR A 222 -0.85 -6.73 -21.21
CA THR A 222 -1.72 -7.57 -20.39
C THR A 222 -1.87 -6.97 -19.00
N ILE A 223 -3.08 -6.53 -18.67
CA ILE A 223 -3.43 -5.92 -17.40
C ILE A 223 -4.11 -6.91 -16.48
N LYS A 224 -3.75 -6.88 -15.20
CA LYS A 224 -4.53 -7.43 -14.08
C LYS A 224 -5.12 -6.27 -13.29
N LEU A 225 -6.43 -6.32 -13.03
CA LEU A 225 -7.12 -5.31 -12.23
C LEU A 225 -6.57 -5.32 -10.80
N SER A 226 -6.23 -4.13 -10.30
CA SER A 226 -5.78 -3.93 -8.93
C SER A 226 -6.93 -4.16 -7.93
N GLY A 227 -6.59 -4.61 -6.72
CA GLY A 227 -7.53 -4.69 -5.60
C GLY A 227 -8.66 -5.73 -5.70
N VAL A 228 -8.77 -6.46 -6.81
CA VAL A 228 -9.77 -7.53 -7.01
C VAL A 228 -9.15 -8.82 -7.52
N ILE A 229 -9.82 -9.94 -7.26
CA ILE A 229 -9.39 -11.27 -7.68
C ILE A 229 -10.60 -12.02 -8.25
N ALA A 230 -10.45 -12.56 -9.45
CA ALA A 230 -11.49 -13.41 -10.04
C ALA A 230 -11.43 -14.86 -9.50
N PRO A 231 -12.56 -15.59 -9.49
CA PRO A 231 -12.56 -17.03 -9.20
C PRO A 231 -11.66 -17.81 -10.16
N ASP A 232 -10.92 -18.79 -9.66
CA ASP A 232 -10.05 -19.61 -10.50
C ASP A 232 -10.86 -20.47 -11.50
N ALA A 233 -10.23 -20.85 -12.61
CA ALA A 233 -10.89 -21.52 -13.73
C ALA A 233 -11.65 -22.79 -13.33
N ASN A 234 -11.11 -23.57 -12.39
CA ASN A 234 -11.67 -24.82 -11.89
C ASN A 234 -12.28 -24.69 -10.49
N GLN A 235 -12.39 -23.48 -9.95
CA GLN A 235 -12.97 -23.26 -8.64
C GLN A 235 -14.48 -23.57 -8.67
N PRO A 236 -14.98 -24.43 -7.76
CA PRO A 236 -16.40 -24.68 -7.66
C PRO A 236 -17.10 -23.48 -7.02
N CYS A 237 -18.19 -23.04 -7.64
CA CYS A 237 -19.11 -22.07 -7.05
C CYS A 237 -20.52 -22.67 -7.02
N LEU A 238 -21.25 -22.40 -5.93
CA LEU A 238 -22.60 -22.90 -5.73
C LEU A 238 -23.63 -21.78 -5.84
N LYS A 239 -24.81 -22.13 -6.34
CA LYS A 239 -26.01 -21.29 -6.23
C LYS A 239 -26.68 -21.51 -4.87
N ALA A 240 -27.69 -20.72 -4.55
CA ALA A 240 -28.50 -20.86 -3.33
C ALA A 240 -29.09 -22.27 -3.15
N ASN A 241 -29.38 -22.96 -4.24
CA ASN A 241 -29.91 -24.33 -4.25
C ASN A 241 -28.82 -25.42 -4.27
N GLY A 242 -27.56 -25.08 -3.99
CA GLY A 242 -26.43 -26.02 -3.98
C GLY A 242 -25.95 -26.47 -5.37
N ARG A 243 -26.57 -26.03 -6.47
CA ARG A 243 -26.12 -26.41 -7.82
C ARG A 243 -24.82 -25.68 -8.18
N ARG A 244 -23.87 -26.43 -8.73
CA ARG A 244 -22.64 -25.87 -9.29
C ARG A 244 -22.92 -24.97 -10.50
N TRP A 245 -22.14 -23.91 -10.66
CA TRP A 245 -22.20 -23.02 -11.82
C TRP A 245 -20.82 -22.46 -12.17
N ALA A 246 -20.64 -22.04 -13.42
CA ALA A 246 -19.36 -21.57 -13.95
C ALA A 246 -19.10 -20.09 -13.58
N CYS A 247 -18.71 -19.84 -12.34
CA CYS A 247 -18.49 -18.49 -11.81
C CYS A 247 -17.33 -17.74 -12.48
N SER A 248 -16.19 -18.40 -12.72
CA SER A 248 -15.05 -17.79 -13.44
C SER A 248 -15.44 -17.32 -14.84
N ALA A 249 -16.16 -18.16 -15.60
CA ALA A 249 -16.69 -17.80 -16.92
C ALA A 249 -17.79 -16.73 -16.84
N SER A 250 -18.52 -16.63 -15.74
CA SER A 250 -19.48 -15.56 -15.52
C SER A 250 -18.80 -14.22 -15.23
N ALA A 251 -17.73 -14.22 -14.44
CA ALA A 251 -16.92 -13.04 -14.14
C ALA A 251 -16.28 -12.50 -15.42
N GLN A 252 -15.68 -13.37 -16.23
CA GLN A 252 -15.13 -13.00 -17.54
C GLN A 252 -16.18 -12.38 -18.46
N ARG A 253 -17.39 -12.96 -18.53
CA ARG A 253 -18.50 -12.39 -19.33
C ARG A 253 -18.99 -11.05 -18.78
N ALA A 254 -18.93 -10.84 -17.46
CA ALA A 254 -19.31 -9.57 -16.87
C ALA A 254 -18.31 -8.47 -17.24
N LEU A 255 -17.02 -8.73 -17.10
CA LEU A 255 -15.97 -7.80 -17.53
C LEU A 255 -16.06 -7.52 -19.03
N ASP A 256 -16.26 -8.55 -19.84
CA ASP A 256 -16.45 -8.40 -21.29
C ASP A 256 -17.64 -7.49 -21.64
N ARG A 257 -18.81 -7.71 -21.03
CA ARG A 257 -19.97 -6.82 -21.23
C ARG A 257 -19.68 -5.39 -20.80
N LEU A 258 -18.90 -5.19 -19.74
CA LEU A 258 -18.62 -3.87 -19.20
C LEU A 258 -17.74 -3.04 -20.15
N VAL A 259 -16.70 -3.66 -20.74
CA VAL A 259 -15.70 -3.00 -21.59
C VAL A 259 -16.03 -3.02 -23.09
N ARG A 260 -16.95 -3.88 -23.53
CA ARG A 260 -17.28 -4.08 -24.95
C ARG A 260 -17.65 -2.77 -25.64
N GLY A 261 -16.91 -2.45 -26.70
CA GLY A 261 -17.14 -1.26 -27.53
C GLY A 261 -16.67 0.07 -26.92
N LYS A 262 -16.18 0.05 -25.68
CA LYS A 262 -15.75 1.26 -24.94
C LYS A 262 -14.24 1.42 -24.94
N LEU A 263 -13.79 2.66 -24.70
CA LEU A 263 -12.39 2.97 -24.43
C LEU A 263 -12.13 2.73 -22.94
N VAL A 264 -11.08 1.98 -22.61
CA VAL A 264 -10.64 1.74 -21.24
C VAL A 264 -9.35 2.52 -21.02
N SER A 265 -9.29 3.28 -19.93
CA SER A 265 -8.06 3.92 -19.44
C SER A 265 -7.56 3.15 -18.23
N CYS A 266 -6.29 2.79 -18.22
CA CYS A 266 -5.66 2.04 -17.13
C CYS A 266 -4.43 2.79 -16.63
N ASN A 267 -4.42 3.12 -15.33
CA ASN A 267 -3.27 3.68 -14.65
C ASN A 267 -2.45 2.55 -14.00
N PRO A 268 -1.23 2.25 -14.49
CA PRO A 268 -0.43 1.14 -13.98
C PRO A 268 0.15 1.45 -12.60
N THR A 269 0.04 0.50 -11.67
CA THR A 269 0.57 0.63 -10.31
C THR A 269 1.81 -0.23 -10.07
N ALA A 270 1.93 -1.37 -10.77
CA ALA A 270 3.08 -2.25 -10.71
C ALA A 270 3.16 -3.11 -11.97
N SER A 271 4.35 -3.59 -12.32
CA SER A 271 4.53 -4.60 -13.38
C SER A 271 5.38 -5.74 -12.85
N ASN A 272 5.20 -6.94 -13.38
CA ASN A 272 6.02 -8.10 -13.04
C ASN A 272 6.75 -8.66 -14.26
N ASP A 273 7.82 -9.42 -14.01
CA ASP A 273 8.65 -10.05 -15.05
C ASP A 273 7.89 -11.08 -15.89
N ALA A 274 6.69 -11.48 -15.47
CA ALA A 274 5.80 -12.36 -16.23
C ALA A 274 4.99 -11.61 -17.32
N GLY A 275 5.22 -10.30 -17.49
CA GLY A 275 4.56 -9.48 -18.51
C GLY A 275 3.11 -9.15 -18.16
N VAL A 276 2.77 -9.13 -16.86
CA VAL A 276 1.44 -8.75 -16.36
C VAL A 276 1.56 -7.47 -15.54
N THR A 277 0.91 -6.43 -16.02
CA THR A 277 0.87 -5.13 -15.35
C THR A 277 -0.35 -5.06 -14.43
N LEU A 278 -0.14 -4.78 -13.15
CA LEU A 278 -1.19 -4.45 -12.20
C LEU A 278 -1.61 -2.99 -12.42
N ALA A 279 -2.90 -2.73 -12.64
CA ALA A 279 -3.39 -1.39 -12.91
C ALA A 279 -4.82 -1.19 -12.39
N THR A 280 -5.16 0.06 -12.08
CA THR A 280 -6.53 0.49 -11.87
C THR A 280 -7.09 0.96 -13.21
N CYS A 281 -8.25 0.44 -13.62
CA CYS A 281 -8.82 0.74 -14.94
C CYS A 281 -10.22 1.34 -14.84
N THR A 282 -10.49 2.34 -15.66
CA THR A 282 -11.76 3.06 -15.71
C THR A 282 -12.34 3.12 -17.12
N ILE A 283 -13.65 3.38 -17.18
CA ILE A 283 -14.39 3.70 -18.40
C ILE A 283 -15.04 5.06 -18.17
N GLY A 284 -14.44 6.13 -18.69
CA GLY A 284 -14.79 7.47 -18.24
C GLY A 284 -14.47 7.61 -16.75
N GLU A 285 -15.49 7.85 -15.93
CA GLU A 285 -15.37 7.96 -14.47
C GLU A 285 -15.67 6.65 -13.73
N ASP A 286 -16.17 5.61 -14.43
CA ASP A 286 -16.56 4.36 -13.80
C ASP A 286 -15.34 3.45 -13.54
N ASP A 287 -15.09 3.11 -12.27
CA ASP A 287 -14.11 2.10 -11.89
C ASP A 287 -14.62 0.68 -12.23
N ILE A 288 -13.87 -0.01 -13.09
CA ILE A 288 -14.18 -1.36 -13.54
C ILE A 288 -14.17 -2.36 -12.39
N ALA A 289 -13.16 -2.30 -11.52
CA ALA A 289 -13.00 -3.23 -10.41
C ALA A 289 -14.10 -3.04 -9.36
N SER A 290 -14.45 -1.78 -9.05
CA SER A 290 -15.59 -1.45 -8.18
C SER A 290 -16.90 -2.01 -8.75
N THR A 291 -17.16 -1.79 -10.04
CA THR A 291 -18.38 -2.28 -10.70
C THR A 291 -18.48 -3.81 -10.67
N LEU A 292 -17.38 -4.52 -10.91
CA LEU A 292 -17.33 -5.97 -10.84
C LEU A 292 -17.52 -6.50 -9.41
N ALA A 293 -16.88 -5.89 -8.43
CA ALA A 293 -16.98 -6.28 -7.02
C ALA A 293 -18.41 -6.09 -6.51
N ARG A 294 -19.00 -4.92 -6.80
CA ARG A 294 -20.39 -4.59 -6.43
C ARG A 294 -21.41 -5.49 -7.14
N GLY A 295 -21.13 -5.93 -8.36
CA GLY A 295 -21.94 -6.92 -9.09
C GLY A 295 -21.77 -8.37 -8.59
N GLY A 296 -20.89 -8.61 -7.61
CA GLY A 296 -20.58 -9.95 -7.11
C GLY A 296 -19.88 -10.83 -8.14
N HIS A 297 -19.08 -10.26 -9.04
CA HIS A 297 -18.36 -11.01 -10.08
C HIS A 297 -16.94 -11.39 -9.68
N VAL A 298 -16.34 -10.64 -8.75
CA VAL A 298 -14.98 -10.82 -8.25
C VAL A 298 -14.97 -10.66 -6.73
N PHE A 299 -13.89 -11.12 -6.10
CA PHE A 299 -13.60 -10.88 -4.68
C PHE A 299 -12.72 -9.64 -4.55
N ALA A 300 -12.84 -8.88 -3.46
CA ALA A 300 -11.85 -7.88 -3.13
C ALA A 300 -10.58 -8.56 -2.61
N SER A 301 -9.41 -8.02 -2.93
CA SER A 301 -8.14 -8.55 -2.45
C SER A 301 -8.07 -8.51 -0.93
N THR A 302 -7.46 -9.53 -0.33
CA THR A 302 -7.24 -9.59 1.13
C THR A 302 -6.21 -8.55 1.57
N GLY A 303 -6.40 -7.94 2.73
CA GLY A 303 -5.48 -6.95 3.30
C GLY A 303 -6.17 -5.94 4.20
N MET A 304 -5.38 -5.19 4.97
CA MET A 304 -5.89 -4.10 5.83
C MET A 304 -6.48 -2.95 5.00
N PHE A 305 -5.89 -2.65 3.84
CA PHE A 305 -6.29 -1.55 2.95
C PHE A 305 -6.98 -2.07 1.67
N SER A 306 -7.91 -3.01 1.82
CA SER A 306 -8.68 -3.54 0.68
C SER A 306 -9.66 -2.48 0.16
N THR A 307 -9.35 -1.89 -1.00
CA THR A 307 -10.13 -0.78 -1.61
C THR A 307 -11.59 -1.15 -1.86
N TYR A 308 -11.85 -2.38 -2.29
CA TYR A 308 -13.17 -2.81 -2.79
C TYR A 308 -13.97 -3.63 -1.78
N ARG A 309 -13.55 -3.69 -0.50
CA ARG A 309 -14.28 -4.46 0.52
C ARG A 309 -15.72 -3.97 0.69
N GLY A 310 -15.95 -2.66 0.66
CA GLY A 310 -17.30 -2.10 0.76
C GLY A 310 -18.21 -2.54 -0.40
N ASP A 311 -17.68 -2.57 -1.63
CA ASP A 311 -18.41 -3.04 -2.81
C ASP A 311 -18.73 -4.54 -2.71
N GLU A 312 -17.77 -5.34 -2.24
CA GLU A 312 -17.98 -6.76 -2.00
C GLU A 312 -19.05 -7.00 -0.92
N ASP A 313 -19.05 -6.22 0.15
CA ASP A 313 -20.03 -6.32 1.24
C ASP A 313 -21.45 -6.02 0.74
N VAL A 314 -21.62 -5.06 -0.18
CA VAL A 314 -22.90 -4.81 -0.87
C VAL A 314 -23.37 -6.04 -1.63
N ALA A 315 -22.47 -6.63 -2.44
CA ALA A 315 -22.80 -7.82 -3.21
C ALA A 315 -23.13 -9.04 -2.31
N ARG A 316 -22.43 -9.16 -1.18
CA ARG A 316 -22.63 -10.21 -0.18
C ARG A 316 -23.97 -10.06 0.53
N ALA A 317 -24.30 -8.85 0.98
CA ALA A 317 -25.58 -8.55 1.62
C ALA A 317 -26.76 -8.80 0.66
N ALA A 318 -26.60 -8.47 -0.62
CA ALA A 318 -27.60 -8.69 -1.65
C ALA A 318 -27.68 -10.15 -2.16
N LYS A 319 -26.73 -11.02 -1.76
CA LYS A 319 -26.62 -12.41 -2.23
C LYS A 319 -26.59 -12.53 -3.75
N ILE A 320 -25.86 -11.64 -4.42
CA ILE A 320 -25.75 -11.63 -5.89
C ILE A 320 -24.42 -12.20 -6.37
N GLY A 321 -24.40 -12.69 -7.61
CA GLY A 321 -23.19 -13.23 -8.23
C GLY A 321 -22.60 -14.40 -7.43
N LEU A 322 -21.34 -14.28 -7.02
CA LEU A 322 -20.60 -15.24 -6.19
C LEU A 322 -21.27 -15.50 -4.83
N TRP A 323 -22.03 -14.54 -4.32
CA TRP A 323 -22.62 -14.56 -2.99
C TRP A 323 -24.01 -15.21 -2.93
N GLN A 324 -24.49 -15.76 -4.04
CA GLN A 324 -25.78 -16.47 -4.10
C GLN A 324 -25.76 -17.78 -3.30
N GLY A 325 -24.60 -18.35 -3.01
CA GLY A 325 -24.46 -19.62 -2.29
C GLY A 325 -23.11 -19.69 -1.59
N GLU A 326 -22.74 -20.90 -1.17
CA GLU A 326 -21.43 -21.14 -0.57
C GLU A 326 -20.31 -20.82 -1.59
N THR A 327 -19.34 -20.05 -1.12
CA THR A 327 -18.19 -19.61 -1.90
C THR A 327 -16.95 -19.59 -1.02
N VAL A 328 -15.79 -19.77 -1.65
CA VAL A 328 -14.47 -19.80 -0.99
C VAL A 328 -13.62 -18.73 -1.66
N HIS A 329 -12.84 -17.98 -0.89
CA HIS A 329 -11.93 -16.99 -1.47
C HIS A 329 -10.87 -17.71 -2.35
N PRO A 330 -10.46 -17.15 -3.51
CA PRO A 330 -9.51 -17.81 -4.41
C PRO A 330 -8.19 -18.22 -3.74
N ASP A 331 -7.68 -17.41 -2.80
CA ASP A 331 -6.43 -17.75 -2.08
C ASP A 331 -6.60 -18.99 -1.19
N ASP A 332 -7.74 -19.11 -0.49
CA ASP A 332 -8.06 -20.30 0.32
C ASP A 332 -8.28 -21.53 -0.57
N TRP A 333 -8.89 -21.34 -1.73
CA TRP A 333 -9.07 -22.39 -2.73
C TRP A 333 -7.72 -22.90 -3.25
N ARG A 334 -6.83 -21.99 -3.66
CA ARG A 334 -5.49 -22.34 -4.16
C ARG A 334 -4.67 -23.06 -3.10
N ALA A 335 -4.71 -22.61 -1.84
CA ALA A 335 -4.02 -23.28 -0.74
C ALA A 335 -4.48 -24.73 -0.54
N ARG A 336 -5.81 -24.97 -0.58
CA ARG A 336 -6.38 -26.33 -0.47
C ARG A 336 -5.97 -27.23 -1.63
N VAL A 337 -6.12 -26.73 -2.86
CA VAL A 337 -5.78 -27.50 -4.07
C VAL A 337 -4.28 -27.75 -4.18
N TRP A 338 -3.44 -26.83 -3.71
CA TRP A 338 -1.99 -27.02 -3.63
C TRP A 338 -1.63 -28.20 -2.73
N GLU A 339 -2.18 -28.25 -1.52
CA GLU A 339 -1.92 -29.35 -0.59
C GLU A 339 -2.46 -30.70 -1.08
N GLU A 340 -3.63 -30.71 -1.73
CA GLU A 340 -4.15 -31.91 -2.39
C GLU A 340 -3.22 -32.38 -3.52
N ALA A 341 -2.80 -31.46 -4.39
CA ALA A 341 -1.89 -31.77 -5.49
C ALA A 341 -0.56 -32.33 -4.98
N LYS A 342 0.02 -31.76 -3.91
CA LYS A 342 1.26 -32.27 -3.29
C LYS A 342 1.14 -33.71 -2.81
N ARG A 343 -0.01 -34.12 -2.28
CA ARG A 343 -0.22 -35.51 -1.82
C ARG A 343 -0.27 -36.51 -2.97
N THR A 344 -0.72 -36.06 -4.14
CA THR A 344 -0.89 -36.92 -5.33
C THR A 344 0.29 -36.87 -6.29
N ALA A 345 1.10 -35.81 -6.24
CA ALA A 345 2.20 -35.60 -7.16
C ALA A 345 3.44 -36.42 -6.77
N PRO A 346 4.23 -36.88 -7.75
CA PRO A 346 5.54 -37.48 -7.49
C PRO A 346 6.42 -36.53 -6.68
N ASP A 347 7.13 -37.08 -5.69
CA ASP A 347 8.07 -36.36 -4.81
C ASP A 347 7.48 -35.12 -4.11
N GLY A 348 6.16 -35.00 -4.07
CA GLY A 348 5.48 -33.85 -3.48
C GLY A 348 5.58 -32.55 -4.30
N CYS A 349 5.91 -32.64 -5.59
CA CYS A 349 6.14 -31.48 -6.46
C CYS A 349 4.95 -31.28 -7.42
N PRO A 350 4.01 -30.37 -7.10
CA PRO A 350 2.68 -30.42 -7.69
C PRO A 350 2.58 -29.72 -9.04
N ILE A 351 3.59 -28.99 -9.50
CA ILE A 351 3.51 -28.21 -10.75
C ILE A 351 3.84 -29.12 -11.93
N LYS A 352 2.99 -29.11 -12.98
CA LYS A 352 3.18 -29.94 -14.17
C LYS A 352 3.79 -29.12 -15.31
N GLY A 353 5.00 -29.47 -15.72
CA GLY A 353 5.64 -28.98 -16.94
C GLY A 353 5.43 -29.91 -18.13
N PHE A 354 5.01 -29.37 -19.26
CA PHE A 354 4.78 -30.13 -20.49
C PHE A 354 5.02 -29.30 -21.75
N VAL A 355 5.34 -29.96 -22.86
CA VAL A 355 5.46 -29.32 -24.17
C VAL A 355 4.08 -29.12 -24.81
N LYS A 356 3.73 -27.87 -25.14
CA LYS A 356 2.50 -27.50 -25.86
C LYS A 356 2.88 -26.72 -27.12
N SER A 357 2.58 -27.26 -28.30
CA SER A 357 2.92 -26.62 -29.60
C SER A 357 4.37 -26.13 -29.67
N SER A 358 5.32 -27.02 -29.34
CA SER A 358 6.77 -26.71 -29.27
C SER A 358 7.18 -25.68 -28.22
N THR A 359 6.28 -25.24 -27.34
CA THR A 359 6.57 -24.32 -26.23
C THR A 359 6.58 -25.08 -24.91
N LEU A 360 7.63 -24.89 -24.10
CA LEU A 360 7.68 -25.38 -22.73
C LEU A 360 6.69 -24.61 -21.86
N THR A 361 5.66 -25.29 -21.36
CA THR A 361 4.56 -24.68 -20.59
C THR A 361 4.41 -25.39 -19.25
N TYR A 362 4.24 -24.65 -18.15
CA TYR A 362 3.85 -25.23 -16.87
C TYR A 362 2.43 -24.82 -16.47
N ALA A 363 1.75 -25.71 -15.74
CA ALA A 363 0.41 -25.50 -15.22
C ALA A 363 0.39 -25.60 -13.70
N MET A 364 -0.21 -24.61 -13.06
CA MET A 364 -0.47 -24.60 -11.63
C MET A 364 -1.69 -25.47 -11.28
N PRO A 365 -1.78 -26.05 -10.07
CA PRO A 365 -2.87 -26.95 -9.69
C PRO A 365 -4.29 -26.42 -9.91
N TRP A 366 -4.51 -25.12 -9.72
CA TRP A 366 -5.81 -24.45 -9.90
C TRP A 366 -6.14 -24.07 -11.35
N SER A 367 -5.17 -24.15 -12.26
CA SER A 367 -5.33 -23.77 -13.68
C SER A 367 -6.17 -24.79 -14.46
N ARG A 368 -6.81 -24.34 -15.55
CA ARG A 368 -7.63 -25.24 -16.40
C ARG A 368 -6.78 -26.32 -17.09
N ASP A 369 -5.54 -26.01 -17.42
CA ASP A 369 -4.64 -26.94 -18.12
C ASP A 369 -4.11 -28.05 -17.19
N TYR A 370 -4.16 -27.89 -15.87
CA TYR A 370 -3.57 -28.83 -14.92
C TYR A 370 -4.13 -30.26 -15.00
N SER A 371 -5.45 -30.39 -15.10
CA SER A 371 -6.12 -31.69 -15.20
C SER A 371 -5.94 -32.33 -16.58
N ARG A 372 -5.72 -31.52 -17.62
CA ARG A 372 -5.50 -31.97 -19.00
C ARG A 372 -4.05 -32.36 -19.26
N ALA A 373 -3.12 -31.72 -18.55
CA ALA A 373 -1.69 -31.97 -18.66
C ALA A 373 -1.33 -33.37 -18.15
N LYS A 374 -0.67 -34.14 -19.02
CA LYS A 374 -0.08 -35.44 -18.71
C LYS A 374 1.43 -35.32 -18.90
N VAL A 375 2.19 -35.51 -17.83
CA VAL A 375 3.66 -35.54 -17.88
C VAL A 375 4.09 -36.88 -18.47
N ARG A 376 4.75 -36.86 -19.63
CA ARG A 376 5.17 -38.09 -20.34
C ARG A 376 6.67 -38.31 -20.17
N SER A 377 7.05 -39.50 -19.70
CA SER A 377 8.45 -39.95 -19.67
C SER A 377 9.03 -40.00 -21.09
N GLY A 378 10.17 -39.33 -21.32
CA GLY A 378 10.86 -39.29 -22.62
C GLY A 378 10.67 -38.01 -23.44
N LYS A 379 9.85 -37.06 -22.97
CA LYS A 379 9.84 -35.66 -23.48
C LYS A 379 10.54 -34.73 -22.49
N ALA A 380 10.58 -33.44 -22.82
CA ALA A 380 10.99 -32.40 -21.87
C ALA A 380 10.01 -32.21 -20.70
N ASP A 381 8.86 -32.90 -20.70
CA ASP A 381 7.83 -32.85 -19.66
C ASP A 381 8.41 -33.33 -18.31
N ARG A 382 8.13 -32.58 -17.23
CA ARG A 382 8.58 -32.93 -15.87
C ARG A 382 7.72 -32.25 -14.80
N TRP A 383 7.88 -32.66 -13.56
CA TRP A 383 7.26 -32.03 -12.40
C TRP A 383 8.20 -30.96 -11.80
N PHE A 384 7.62 -29.95 -11.16
CA PHE A 384 8.34 -28.87 -10.49
C PHE A 384 7.77 -28.63 -9.09
N CYS A 385 8.63 -28.23 -8.16
CA CYS A 385 8.23 -27.96 -6.78
C CYS A 385 7.94 -26.46 -6.56
N SER A 386 8.52 -25.58 -7.39
CA SER A 386 8.27 -24.14 -7.40
C SER A 386 8.12 -23.56 -8.81
N GLU A 387 7.49 -22.37 -8.91
CA GLU A 387 7.42 -21.64 -10.17
C GLU A 387 8.79 -21.17 -10.66
N ASP A 388 9.67 -20.79 -9.73
CA ASP A 388 11.03 -20.32 -10.06
C ASP A 388 11.84 -21.44 -10.72
N GLU A 389 11.71 -22.68 -10.23
CA GLU A 389 12.34 -23.85 -10.83
C GLU A 389 11.83 -24.09 -12.26
N ALA A 390 10.51 -24.00 -12.46
CA ALA A 390 9.90 -24.15 -13.78
C ALA A 390 10.38 -23.06 -14.76
N ARG A 391 10.43 -21.80 -14.30
CA ARG A 391 10.88 -20.66 -15.10
C ARG A 391 12.38 -20.75 -15.42
N ALA A 392 13.21 -21.12 -14.45
CA ALA A 392 14.64 -21.35 -14.65
C ALA A 392 14.91 -22.49 -15.66
N ALA A 393 14.03 -23.49 -15.71
CA ALA A 393 14.05 -24.54 -16.71
C ALA A 393 13.50 -24.12 -18.10
N GLY A 394 13.12 -22.85 -18.29
CA GLY A 394 12.62 -22.30 -19.55
C GLY A 394 11.12 -22.48 -19.79
N PHE A 395 10.35 -22.93 -18.80
CA PHE A 395 8.90 -23.10 -18.94
C PHE A 395 8.16 -21.78 -18.71
N LYS A 396 7.15 -21.53 -19.54
CA LYS A 396 6.24 -20.38 -19.42
C LYS A 396 4.93 -20.80 -18.76
N ILE A 397 4.28 -19.88 -18.04
CA ILE A 397 2.98 -20.18 -17.42
C ILE A 397 1.91 -20.44 -18.49
N SER A 398 1.06 -21.44 -18.27
CA SER A 398 -0.09 -21.68 -19.16
C SER A 398 -1.01 -20.46 -19.18
N SER A 399 -1.47 -20.07 -20.36
CA SER A 399 -2.45 -18.99 -20.58
C SER A 399 -3.81 -19.21 -19.91
N SER A 400 -4.05 -20.41 -19.37
CA SER A 400 -5.28 -20.78 -18.64
C SER A 400 -5.14 -20.77 -17.12
N SER A 401 -4.05 -20.17 -16.62
CA SER A 401 -3.68 -20.08 -15.20
C SER A 401 -4.02 -18.74 -14.58
#